data_AF-A3J7T4-F1
#
_entry.id   AF-A3J7T4-F1
#
_cell.length_a   1.000
_cell.length_b   1.000
_cell.length_c   1.000
_cell.angle_alpha   90.00
_cell.angle_beta   90.00
_cell.angle_gamma   90.00
#
_symmetry.space_group_name_H-M   'P 1'
#
loop_
_entity.id
_entity.type
_entity.pdbx_description
1 polymer ?
#
loop_
_entity_poly.entity_id
_entity_poly.type
_entity_poly.pdbx_seq_one_letter_code
_entity_poly.pdbx_strand_id
1 'polypeptide(L)'
;MVVLVSLSGVAKADYYRWTDAKGVTHFTDKPKTPGSQAIDFRRPTVIPVADNNRRRGDRLQGLQPDSQQNSVSATSEGKAQKRAQANAAQIAQQKTCENYADRIGNIESRLRAGGYSVSRGNRLRRDRRELTSKRAWECLRR
;
A
#
# COMPACT_ATOMS: atom_id res chain seq x y z
N MET A 1 -14.08 -13.24 54.54
CA MET A 1 -13.32 -13.09 53.26
C MET A 1 -14.32 -12.66 52.20
N VAL A 2 -14.22 -11.43 51.69
CA VAL A 2 -15.16 -10.91 50.67
C VAL A 2 -14.56 -11.16 49.29
N VAL A 3 -15.25 -11.92 48.45
CA VAL A 3 -14.84 -12.19 47.07
C VAL A 3 -15.52 -11.15 46.17
N LEU A 4 -14.75 -10.20 45.65
CA LEU A 4 -15.20 -9.31 44.57
C LEU A 4 -15.07 -10.05 43.24
N VAL A 5 -16.20 -10.39 42.63
CA VAL A 5 -16.26 -10.87 41.24
C VAL A 5 -16.32 -9.63 40.34
N SER A 6 -15.23 -9.35 39.63
CA SER A 6 -15.17 -8.30 38.61
C SER A 6 -15.77 -8.81 37.30
N LEU A 7 -16.95 -8.30 36.93
CA LEU A 7 -17.52 -8.49 35.60
C LEU A 7 -16.79 -7.61 34.59
N SER A 8 -15.82 -8.20 33.89
CA SER A 8 -15.19 -7.58 32.72
C SER A 8 -16.16 -7.59 31.55
N GLY A 9 -16.95 -6.52 31.39
CA GLY A 9 -17.81 -6.33 30.23
C GLY A 9 -16.96 -6.26 28.96
N VAL A 10 -17.11 -7.25 28.07
CA VAL A 10 -16.55 -7.20 26.72
C VAL A 10 -17.28 -6.11 25.93
N ALA A 11 -16.67 -4.93 25.83
CA ALA A 11 -17.15 -3.86 24.96
C ALA A 11 -17.03 -4.32 23.50
N LYS A 12 -18.13 -4.81 22.91
CA LYS A 12 -18.23 -4.98 21.46
C LYS A 12 -18.48 -3.61 20.84
N ALA A 13 -17.49 -3.11 20.09
CA ALA A 13 -17.63 -1.88 19.34
C ALA A 13 -18.41 -2.16 18.06
N ASP A 14 -19.74 -2.07 18.14
CA ASP A 14 -20.60 -2.11 16.96
C ASP A 14 -20.50 -0.76 16.24
N TYR A 15 -20.11 -0.78 14.98
CA TYR A 15 -20.18 0.40 14.12
C TYR A 15 -21.56 0.46 13.47
N TYR A 16 -22.11 1.66 13.30
CA TYR A 16 -23.41 1.87 12.68
C TYR A 16 -23.25 2.72 11.43
N ARG A 17 -24.06 2.40 10.42
CA ARG A 17 -24.14 3.14 9.16
C ARG A 17 -25.56 3.62 8.92
N TRP A 18 -25.71 4.85 8.44
CA TRP A 18 -26.99 5.38 7.97
C TRP A 18 -26.76 6.28 6.76
N THR A 19 -27.81 6.48 5.96
CA THR A 19 -27.77 7.35 4.78
C THR A 19 -28.70 8.53 5.04
N ASP A 20 -28.21 9.75 4.82
CA ASP A 20 -29.01 10.95 4.99
C ASP A 20 -29.94 11.22 3.80
N ALA A 21 -30.81 12.23 3.92
CA ALA A 21 -31.74 12.62 2.87
C ALA A 21 -31.05 13.10 1.57
N LYS A 22 -29.75 13.42 1.62
CA LYS A 22 -28.94 13.81 0.46
C LYS A 22 -28.22 12.62 -0.17
N GLY A 23 -28.44 11.40 0.33
CA GLY A 23 -27.79 10.19 -0.15
C GLY A 23 -26.38 9.97 0.38
N VAL A 24 -25.92 10.76 1.36
CA VAL A 24 -24.57 10.60 1.93
C VAL A 24 -24.59 9.54 3.02
N THR A 25 -23.67 8.57 2.91
CA THR A 25 -23.49 7.51 3.90
C THR A 25 -22.58 7.97 5.03
N HIS A 26 -23.06 7.87 6.27
CA HIS A 26 -22.33 8.24 7.49
C HIS A 26 -22.07 7.00 8.34
N PHE A 27 -20.98 7.04 9.12
CA PHE A 27 -20.56 5.98 10.04
C PHE A 27 -20.42 6.54 11.46
N THR A 28 -20.87 5.80 12.47
CA THR A 28 -20.85 6.24 13.86
C THR A 28 -20.78 5.08 14.84
N ASP A 29 -20.18 5.32 16.00
CA ASP A 29 -19.99 4.31 17.05
C ASP A 29 -21.27 4.05 17.87
N LYS A 30 -22.31 4.87 17.69
CA LYS A 30 -23.61 4.75 18.37
C LYS A 30 -24.75 5.03 17.39
N PRO A 31 -25.88 4.33 17.47
CA PRO A 31 -27.00 4.57 16.58
C PRO A 31 -27.54 5.99 16.81
N LYS A 32 -27.47 6.85 15.78
CA LYS A 32 -27.90 8.26 15.85
C LYS A 32 -29.31 8.49 15.31
N THR A 33 -29.72 7.68 14.34
CA THR A 33 -31.00 7.84 13.64
C THR A 33 -31.76 6.51 13.59
N PRO A 34 -33.10 6.55 13.71
CA PRO A 34 -33.94 5.38 13.42
C PRO A 34 -33.61 4.83 12.02
N GLY A 35 -33.28 3.54 11.94
CA GLY A 35 -32.81 2.91 10.70
C GLY A 35 -31.28 2.83 10.53
N SER A 36 -30.50 3.26 11.53
CA SER A 36 -29.06 2.97 11.58
C SER A 36 -28.81 1.46 11.59
N GLN A 37 -28.04 0.97 10.62
CA GLN A 37 -27.70 -0.45 10.48
C GLN A 37 -26.35 -0.73 11.16
N ALA A 38 -26.31 -1.72 12.05
CA ALA A 38 -25.05 -2.21 12.61
C ALA A 38 -24.22 -2.90 11.51
N ILE A 39 -22.93 -2.60 11.46
CA ILE A 39 -21.96 -3.15 10.52
C ILE A 39 -20.79 -3.78 11.27
N ASP A 40 -20.38 -4.95 10.79
CA ASP A 40 -19.23 -5.69 11.31
C ASP A 40 -18.10 -5.63 10.27
N PHE A 41 -17.04 -4.90 10.58
CA PHE A 41 -15.85 -4.83 9.73
C PHE A 41 -15.03 -6.10 9.87
N ARG A 42 -15.53 -7.22 9.35
CA ARG A 42 -14.91 -8.53 9.58
C ARG A 42 -13.51 -8.66 9.02
N ARG A 43 -13.13 -7.89 7.98
CA ARG A 43 -11.77 -7.90 7.42
C ARG A 43 -11.42 -6.56 6.76
N PRO A 44 -10.21 -6.03 6.97
CA PRO A 44 -9.68 -5.00 6.11
C PRO A 44 -9.61 -5.53 4.67
N THR A 45 -10.10 -4.77 3.70
CA THR A 45 -9.88 -5.08 2.29
C THR A 45 -8.40 -4.85 1.98
N VAL A 46 -7.63 -5.93 1.83
CA VAL A 46 -6.24 -5.85 1.39
C VAL A 46 -6.24 -5.88 -0.13
N ILE A 47 -6.09 -4.71 -0.76
CA ILE A 47 -5.88 -4.62 -2.20
C ILE A 47 -4.37 -4.67 -2.45
N PRO A 48 -3.86 -5.65 -3.21
CA PRO A 48 -2.46 -5.66 -3.63
C PRO A 48 -2.09 -4.33 -4.28
N VAL A 49 -0.92 -3.80 -3.91
CA VAL A 49 -0.47 -2.48 -4.42
C VAL A 49 -0.39 -2.47 -5.95
N ALA A 50 -0.01 -3.58 -6.57
CA ALA A 50 -0.02 -3.74 -8.02
C ALA A 50 -1.42 -3.49 -8.61
N ASP A 51 -2.47 -4.07 -8.03
CA ASP A 51 -3.86 -3.90 -8.49
C ASP A 51 -4.37 -2.48 -8.26
N ASN A 52 -4.01 -1.85 -7.13
CA ASN A 52 -4.35 -0.44 -6.86
C ASN A 52 -3.64 0.51 -7.84
N ASN A 53 -2.37 0.23 -8.16
CA ASN A 53 -1.60 1.02 -9.12
C ASN A 53 -2.12 0.86 -10.55
N ARG A 54 -2.53 -0.35 -10.96
CA ARG A 54 -3.19 -0.59 -12.26
C ARG A 54 -4.48 0.22 -12.37
N ARG A 55 -5.38 0.10 -11.40
CA ARG A 55 -6.65 0.86 -11.36
C ARG A 55 -6.45 2.38 -11.38
N ARG A 56 -5.40 2.90 -10.73
CA ARG A 56 -5.05 4.34 -10.79
C ARG A 56 -4.42 4.71 -12.13
N GLY A 57 -3.56 3.85 -12.67
CA GLY A 57 -2.92 4.02 -13.97
C GLY A 57 -3.95 4.08 -15.09
N ASP A 58 -4.97 3.24 -15.07
CA ASP A 58 -6.03 3.21 -16.10
C ASP A 58 -6.85 4.51 -16.12
N ARG A 59 -7.03 5.14 -14.95
CA ARG A 59 -7.66 6.47 -14.84
C ARG A 59 -6.80 7.59 -15.44
N LEU A 60 -5.48 7.42 -15.52
CA LEU A 60 -4.52 8.38 -16.06
C LEU A 60 -4.12 8.08 -17.51
N GLN A 61 -4.28 6.84 -17.98
CA GLN A 61 -3.93 6.40 -19.34
C GLN A 61 -4.83 7.03 -20.42
N GLY A 62 -6.03 7.51 -20.07
CA GLY A 62 -6.85 8.31 -20.99
C GLY A 62 -6.27 9.68 -21.39
N LEU A 63 -5.08 10.06 -20.88
CA LEU A 63 -4.43 11.35 -21.12
C LEU A 63 -3.08 11.24 -21.85
N GLN A 64 -2.63 10.03 -22.24
CA GLN A 64 -1.32 9.84 -22.90
C GLN A 64 -1.52 9.30 -24.33
N PRO A 65 -0.98 9.94 -25.37
CA PRO A 65 -1.04 9.39 -26.73
C PRO A 65 -0.17 8.13 -26.84
N ASP A 66 -0.71 7.10 -27.50
CA ASP A 66 -0.07 5.82 -27.78
C ASP A 66 1.27 5.99 -28.52
N SER A 67 2.39 5.73 -27.84
CA SER A 67 3.67 5.50 -28.53
C SER A 67 3.79 4.02 -28.87
N GLN A 68 3.14 3.66 -29.97
CA GLN A 68 3.28 2.39 -30.66
C GLN A 68 4.70 2.28 -31.25
N GLN A 69 5.47 1.28 -30.84
CA GLN A 69 6.71 0.93 -31.56
C GLN A 69 6.99 -0.58 -31.54
N ASN A 70 6.62 -1.21 -32.67
CA ASN A 70 7.43 -2.11 -33.50
C ASN A 70 8.90 -2.25 -33.04
N SER A 71 9.62 -3.38 -33.10
CA SER A 71 9.51 -4.60 -33.93
C SER A 71 10.71 -5.54 -33.62
N VAL A 72 10.76 -6.65 -34.38
CA VAL A 72 11.94 -7.43 -34.82
C VAL A 72 12.15 -8.82 -34.18
N SER A 73 11.71 -9.81 -34.95
CA SER A 73 12.04 -11.24 -34.87
C SER A 73 13.55 -11.47 -34.89
N ALA A 74 14.11 -12.08 -33.85
CA ALA A 74 15.53 -12.41 -33.75
C ALA A 74 15.78 -13.91 -34.02
N THR A 75 16.86 -14.19 -34.76
CA THR A 75 17.44 -15.52 -35.05
C THR A 75 17.92 -16.23 -33.77
N SER A 76 18.12 -17.56 -33.81
CA SER A 76 18.29 -18.41 -32.62
C SER A 76 19.51 -18.09 -31.74
N GLU A 77 20.64 -17.65 -32.32
CA GLU A 77 21.82 -17.20 -31.56
C GLU A 77 21.58 -15.87 -30.85
N GLY A 78 20.88 -14.94 -31.52
CA GLY A 78 20.43 -13.69 -30.92
C GLY A 78 19.44 -13.91 -29.77
N LYS A 79 18.69 -15.01 -29.75
CA LYS A 79 17.79 -15.34 -28.64
C LYS A 79 18.54 -15.73 -27.36
N ALA A 80 19.66 -16.44 -27.45
CA ALA A 80 20.46 -16.83 -26.29
C ALA A 80 21.12 -15.61 -25.62
N GLN A 81 21.71 -14.73 -26.43
CA GLN A 81 22.33 -13.49 -25.94
C GLN A 81 21.30 -12.51 -25.39
N LYS A 82 20.14 -12.36 -26.05
CA LYS A 82 19.01 -11.57 -25.53
C LYS A 82 18.45 -12.13 -24.22
N ARG A 83 18.36 -13.46 -24.06
CA ARG A 83 17.93 -14.10 -22.81
C ARG A 83 18.92 -13.87 -21.66
N ALA A 84 20.22 -14.00 -21.92
CA ALA A 84 21.26 -13.72 -20.92
C ALA A 84 21.23 -12.24 -20.48
N GLN A 85 21.09 -11.31 -21.42
CA GLN A 85 20.98 -9.89 -21.13
C GLN A 85 19.68 -9.54 -20.37
N ALA A 86 18.56 -10.17 -20.73
CA ALA A 86 17.30 -10.01 -20.01
C ALA A 86 17.38 -10.53 -18.57
N ASN A 87 18.02 -11.68 -18.34
CA ASN A 87 18.26 -12.22 -17.00
C ASN A 87 19.16 -11.29 -16.16
N ALA A 88 20.25 -10.77 -16.74
CA ALA A 88 21.12 -9.81 -16.06
C ALA A 88 20.37 -8.53 -15.67
N ALA A 89 19.52 -8.01 -16.56
CA ALA A 89 18.67 -6.85 -16.27
C ALA A 89 17.64 -7.13 -15.17
N GLN A 90 17.02 -8.32 -15.16
CA GLN A 90 16.11 -8.74 -14.09
C GLN A 90 16.82 -8.84 -12.74
N ILE A 91 18.00 -9.45 -12.69
CA ILE A 91 18.80 -9.56 -11.46
C ILE A 91 19.21 -8.17 -10.95
N ALA A 92 19.66 -7.28 -11.84
CA ALA A 92 20.02 -5.92 -11.46
C ALA A 92 18.80 -5.16 -10.88
N GLN A 93 17.64 -5.30 -11.51
CA GLN A 93 16.40 -4.69 -11.01
C GLN A 93 15.97 -5.28 -9.65
N GLN A 94 16.04 -6.60 -9.48
CA GLN A 94 15.77 -7.27 -8.21
C GLN A 94 16.62 -6.69 -7.08
N LYS A 95 17.93 -6.54 -7.32
CA LYS A 95 18.87 -5.94 -6.36
C LYS A 95 18.52 -4.50 -6.00
N THR A 96 18.10 -3.69 -6.99
CA THR A 96 17.62 -2.32 -6.73
C THR A 96 16.38 -2.33 -5.82
N CYS A 97 15.44 -3.24 -6.08
CA CYS A 97 14.21 -3.38 -5.29
C CYS A 97 14.48 -3.85 -3.84
N GLU A 98 15.42 -4.77 -3.67
CA GLU A 98 15.91 -5.21 -2.35
C GLU A 98 16.59 -4.06 -1.61
N ASN A 99 17.45 -3.30 -2.29
CA ASN A 99 18.10 -2.12 -1.69
C ASN A 99 17.08 -1.09 -1.17
N TYR A 100 16.02 -0.82 -1.92
CA TYR A 100 14.95 0.05 -1.44
C TYR A 100 14.26 -0.52 -0.19
N ALA A 101 13.97 -1.82 -0.16
CA ALA A 101 13.35 -2.47 0.99
C ALA A 101 14.25 -2.35 2.24
N ASP A 102 15.55 -2.63 2.10
CA ASP A 102 16.51 -2.56 3.21
C ASP A 102 16.65 -1.14 3.76
N ARG A 103 16.74 -0.13 2.88
CA ARG A 103 16.82 1.27 3.30
C ARG A 103 15.57 1.72 4.02
N ILE A 104 14.38 1.31 3.56
CA ILE A 104 13.11 1.58 4.25
C ILE A 104 13.13 0.93 5.64
N GLY A 105 13.50 -0.36 5.74
CA GLY A 105 13.59 -1.08 7.02
C GLY A 105 14.54 -0.42 8.02
N ASN A 106 15.70 0.04 7.55
CA ASN A 106 16.65 0.79 8.36
C ASN A 106 16.08 2.10 8.90
N ILE A 107 15.34 2.86 8.07
CA ILE A 107 14.66 4.09 8.51
C ILE A 107 13.57 3.78 9.53
N GLU A 108 12.77 2.73 9.31
CA GLU A 108 11.72 2.32 10.24
C GLU A 108 12.27 1.87 11.60
N SER A 109 13.37 1.10 11.60
CA SER A 109 14.08 0.71 12.82
C SER A 109 14.51 1.94 13.61
N ARG A 110 15.15 2.93 12.95
CA ARG A 110 15.53 4.20 13.58
C ARG A 110 14.34 4.98 14.11
N LEU A 111 13.24 5.04 13.36
CA LEU A 111 12.02 5.73 13.78
C LEU A 111 11.40 5.08 15.03
N ARG A 112 11.43 3.74 15.11
CA ARG A 112 10.91 2.95 16.23
C ARG A 112 11.78 3.05 17.47
N ALA A 113 13.10 3.10 17.31
CA ALA A 113 14.04 3.26 18.42
C ALA A 113 13.87 4.59 19.18
N GLY A 114 13.38 5.64 18.51
CA GLY A 114 13.19 6.96 19.13
C GLY A 114 14.51 7.68 19.40
N GLY A 115 14.51 8.64 20.33
CA GLY A 115 15.73 9.34 20.78
C GLY A 115 16.32 10.35 19.79
N TYR A 116 15.58 10.78 18.77
CA TYR A 116 16.02 11.77 17.79
C TYR A 116 15.25 13.09 17.93
N SER A 117 15.87 14.19 17.51
CA SER A 117 15.20 15.48 17.44
C SER A 117 14.05 15.48 16.42
N VAL A 118 13.09 16.39 16.60
CA VAL A 118 11.94 16.55 15.69
C VAL A 118 12.39 16.75 14.24
N SER A 119 13.40 17.59 14.01
CA SER A 119 13.92 17.85 12.66
C SER A 119 14.51 16.59 12.02
N ARG A 120 15.25 15.78 12.78
CA ARG A 120 15.80 14.49 12.32
C ARG A 120 14.68 13.48 12.04
N GLY A 121 13.67 13.40 12.90
CA GLY A 121 12.50 12.54 12.70
C GLY A 121 11.72 12.92 11.44
N ASN A 122 11.55 14.21 11.17
CA ASN A 122 10.85 14.70 9.98
C ASN A 122 11.62 14.37 8.69
N ARG A 123 12.96 14.45 8.71
CA ARG A 123 13.80 13.98 7.60
C ARG A 123 13.60 12.49 7.35
N LEU A 124 13.74 11.64 8.38
CA LEU A 124 13.52 10.19 8.26
C LEU A 124 12.15 9.83 7.67
N ARG A 125 11.08 10.50 8.12
CA ARG A 125 9.73 10.27 7.58
C ARG A 125 9.61 10.70 6.11
N ARG A 126 10.29 11.78 5.70
CA ARG A 126 10.33 12.23 4.30
C ARG A 126 11.08 11.22 3.43
N ASP A 127 12.28 10.83 3.86
CA ASP A 127 13.13 9.88 3.14
C ASP A 127 12.42 8.52 2.97
N ARG A 128 11.73 8.06 4.02
CA ARG A 128 10.91 6.84 3.95
C ARG A 128 9.84 6.97 2.86
N ARG A 129 9.07 8.05 2.84
CA ARG A 129 8.00 8.26 1.83
C ARG A 129 8.56 8.29 0.40
N GLU A 130 9.70 8.93 0.21
CA GLU A 130 10.36 9.00 -1.09
C GLU A 130 10.80 7.61 -1.57
N LEU A 131 11.49 6.83 -0.72
CA LEU A 131 11.92 5.47 -1.05
C LEU A 131 10.74 4.52 -1.27
N THR A 132 9.70 4.61 -0.45
CA THR A 132 8.47 3.82 -0.64
C THR A 132 7.83 4.14 -2.00
N SER A 133 7.80 5.41 -2.41
CA SER A 133 7.26 5.82 -3.70
C SER A 133 8.10 5.26 -4.86
N LYS A 134 9.42 5.40 -4.80
CA LYS A 134 10.36 4.85 -5.80
C LYS A 134 10.18 3.34 -5.96
N ARG A 135 10.17 2.60 -4.84
CA ARG A 135 9.93 1.14 -4.85
C ARG A 135 8.58 0.77 -5.45
N ALA A 136 7.52 1.53 -5.13
CA ALA A 136 6.19 1.27 -5.69
C ALA A 136 6.18 1.42 -7.22
N TRP A 137 6.78 2.49 -7.74
CA TRP A 137 6.82 2.78 -9.18
C TRP A 137 7.73 1.83 -9.96
N GLU A 138 8.91 1.52 -9.42
CA GLU A 138 9.96 0.78 -10.15
C GLU A 138 9.87 -0.74 -9.96
N CYS A 139 9.31 -1.21 -8.84
CA CYS A 139 9.31 -2.63 -8.47
C CYS A 139 7.92 -3.26 -8.44
N LEU A 140 6.89 -2.53 -7.99
CA LEU A 140 5.55 -3.10 -7.74
C LEU A 140 4.51 -2.79 -8.83
N ARG A 141 4.86 -1.97 -9.83
CA ARG A 141 3.94 -1.55 -10.91
C ARG A 141 3.83 -2.55 -12.06
N ARG A 142 4.76 -3.50 -12.20
CA ARG A 142 4.70 -4.52 -13.26
C ARG A 142 3.48 -5.43 -13.10
#